data_AF-A0A4S8P2H4-F1
#
_entry.id   AF-A0A4S8P2H4-F1
#
_cell.length_a   1.000
_cell.length_b   1.000
_cell.length_c   1.000
_cell.angle_alpha   90.00
_cell.angle_beta   90.00
_cell.angle_gamma   90.00
#
_symmetry.space_group_name_H-M   'P 1'
#
loop_
_entity.id
_entity.type
_entity.pdbx_description
1 polymer ?
#
loop_
_entity_poly.entity_id
_entity_poly.type
_entity_poly.pdbx_seq_one_letter_code
_entity_poly.pdbx_strand_id
1 'polypeptide(L)'
;MRHLRRILIAITLALSATMFIPATAAQAANEWVKICFGGFVSDGEGGFYWDPCAIEVDVFLGQEIELPCRPPCGLGFDYLDPKIRWDEQYKYFERLDLGLERLSESRLTKDPDLAQKLRDESIEHFLAAAEIREGANVELNEVAWVDYETGKILEGDDQLLWAVGKDLLAGQQLMLKGLEDPKGVEAAMEAYESALAHLSG
;
A
#
# COMPACT_ATOMS: atom_id res chain seq x y z
N MET A 1 58.63 12.79 -20.19
CA MET A 1 57.64 13.23 -19.17
C MET A 1 56.23 13.56 -19.70
N ARG A 2 56.05 13.86 -21.00
CA ARG A 2 54.75 14.27 -21.58
C ARG A 2 53.76 13.10 -21.82
N HIS A 3 54.26 11.87 -21.93
CA HIS A 3 53.45 10.67 -22.18
C HIS A 3 52.90 10.01 -20.90
N LEU A 4 53.62 10.06 -19.77
CA LEU A 4 53.13 9.57 -18.47
C LEU A 4 51.91 10.37 -17.97
N ARG A 5 51.89 11.68 -18.23
CA ARG A 5 50.78 12.57 -17.82
C ARG A 5 49.47 12.30 -18.57
N ARG A 6 49.55 11.73 -19.79
CA ARG A 6 48.36 11.40 -20.60
C ARG A 6 47.74 10.05 -20.21
N ILE A 7 48.54 9.10 -19.72
CA ILE A 7 48.04 7.80 -19.26
C ILE A 7 47.30 7.96 -17.92
N LEU A 8 47.77 8.83 -17.03
CA LEU A 8 47.11 9.08 -15.73
C LEU A 8 45.73 9.74 -15.84
N ILE A 9 45.49 10.54 -16.89
CA ILE A 9 44.17 11.18 -17.14
C ILE A 9 43.16 10.16 -17.70
N ALA A 10 43.62 9.18 -18.49
CA ALA A 10 42.75 8.15 -19.04
C ALA A 10 42.27 7.15 -17.97
N ILE A 11 43.08 6.88 -16.93
CA ILE A 11 42.70 5.98 -15.83
C ILE A 11 41.71 6.65 -14.86
N THR A 12 41.75 7.98 -14.71
CA THR A 12 40.79 8.70 -13.84
C THR A 12 39.40 8.83 -14.47
N LEU A 13 39.29 8.88 -15.80
CA LEU A 13 38.00 8.89 -16.51
C LEU A 13 37.33 7.51 -16.63
N ALA A 14 38.08 6.42 -16.52
CA ALA A 14 37.54 5.06 -16.59
C ALA A 14 36.95 4.57 -15.25
N LEU A 15 37.26 5.22 -14.13
CA LEU A 15 36.76 4.87 -12.79
C LEU A 15 35.47 5.60 -12.39
N SER A 16 35.03 6.59 -13.16
CA SER A 16 33.78 7.33 -12.90
C SER A 16 32.55 6.76 -13.64
N ALA A 17 32.72 5.73 -14.46
CA ALA A 17 31.62 5.16 -15.27
C ALA A 17 30.82 4.03 -14.57
N THR A 18 31.28 3.52 -13.42
CA THR A 18 30.58 2.43 -12.71
C THR A 18 29.52 2.91 -11.72
N MET A 19 29.33 4.22 -11.53
CA MET A 19 28.33 4.76 -10.59
C MET A 19 26.96 5.07 -11.23
N PHE A 20 26.77 4.81 -12.52
CA PHE A 20 25.48 4.91 -13.19
C PHE A 20 24.91 3.53 -13.54
N ILE A 21 24.93 2.61 -12.57
CA ILE A 21 24.06 1.44 -12.66
C ILE A 21 22.69 1.96 -12.21
N PRO A 22 21.68 2.08 -13.11
CA PRO A 22 20.32 2.33 -12.66
C PRO A 22 20.00 1.25 -11.62
N ALA A 23 19.43 1.63 -10.47
CA ALA A 23 19.01 0.67 -9.48
C ALA A 23 18.16 -0.38 -10.21
N THR A 24 18.67 -1.60 -10.32
CA THR A 24 17.91 -2.72 -10.89
C THR A 24 16.69 -2.89 -10.01
N ALA A 25 15.51 -2.96 -10.64
CA ALA A 25 14.27 -3.24 -9.95
C ALA A 25 14.44 -4.44 -9.01
N ALA A 26 13.90 -4.32 -7.80
CA ALA A 26 13.97 -5.40 -6.84
C ALA A 26 12.85 -6.41 -7.09
N GLN A 27 13.01 -7.63 -6.60
CA GLN A 27 11.99 -8.67 -6.72
C GLN A 27 11.48 -9.00 -5.32
N ALA A 28 10.16 -8.92 -5.15
CA ALA A 28 9.47 -9.27 -3.92
C ALA A 28 8.65 -10.53 -4.17
N ALA A 29 8.96 -11.63 -3.47
CA ALA A 29 8.18 -12.87 -3.55
C ALA A 29 8.10 -13.53 -2.17
N ASN A 30 6.89 -13.91 -1.75
CA ASN A 30 6.64 -14.54 -0.44
C ASN A 30 7.11 -13.69 0.75
N GLU A 31 6.96 -12.36 0.66
CA GLU A 31 7.34 -11.43 1.71
C GLU A 31 6.19 -10.49 2.09
N TRP A 32 6.27 -9.94 3.30
CA TRP A 32 5.39 -8.88 3.74
C TRP A 32 5.93 -7.54 3.22
N VAL A 33 5.09 -6.82 2.49
CA VAL A 33 5.35 -5.45 2.02
C VAL A 33 4.38 -4.52 2.71
N LYS A 34 4.76 -3.25 2.85
CA LYS A 34 3.81 -2.25 3.34
C LYS A 34 2.87 -1.81 2.21
N ILE A 35 1.74 -1.24 2.58
CA ILE A 35 0.85 -0.42 1.78
C ILE A 35 0.78 0.94 2.49
N CYS A 36 1.05 2.01 1.76
CA CYS A 36 0.95 3.38 2.23
C CYS A 36 -0.43 3.96 1.93
N PHE A 37 -1.01 4.60 2.94
CA PHE A 37 -2.16 5.47 2.76
C PHE A 37 -1.77 6.92 3.00
N GLY A 38 -2.15 7.78 2.06
CA GLY A 38 -1.93 9.22 2.16
C GLY A 38 -2.76 9.85 3.28
N GLY A 39 -2.16 10.77 4.03
CA GLY A 39 -2.83 11.47 5.13
C GLY A 39 -2.16 12.78 5.53
N PHE A 40 -2.85 13.58 6.35
CA PHE A 40 -2.26 14.75 6.98
C PHE A 40 -1.61 14.38 8.31
N VAL A 41 -0.33 14.72 8.47
CA VAL A 41 0.48 14.45 9.65
C VAL A 41 0.82 15.78 10.35
N SER A 42 0.79 15.78 11.68
CA SER A 42 1.18 16.93 12.49
C SER A 42 2.69 17.18 12.37
N ASP A 43 3.09 18.43 12.14
CA ASP A 43 4.51 18.82 12.15
C ASP A 43 5.09 19.02 13.58
N GLY A 44 4.24 18.87 14.61
CA GLY A 44 4.62 19.08 16.01
C GLY A 44 4.66 20.55 16.45
N GLU A 45 4.51 21.51 15.53
CA GLU A 45 4.46 22.95 15.77
C GLU A 45 3.05 23.53 15.64
N GLY A 46 2.06 22.67 15.40
CA GLY A 46 0.64 23.02 15.24
C GLY A 46 0.21 23.20 13.78
N GLY A 47 1.12 22.94 12.83
CA GLY A 47 0.80 22.79 11.42
C GLY A 47 0.61 21.31 11.05
N PHE A 48 0.16 21.11 9.81
CA PHE A 48 -0.04 19.79 9.22
C PHE A 48 0.54 19.79 7.81
N TYR A 49 1.16 18.69 7.42
CA TYR A 49 1.64 18.48 6.06
C TYR A 49 1.02 17.19 5.49
N TRP A 50 0.93 17.12 4.17
CA TRP A 50 0.50 15.92 3.48
C TRP A 50 1.65 14.92 3.40
N ASP A 51 1.44 13.73 3.95
CA ASP A 51 2.36 12.60 3.84
C ASP A 51 1.71 11.51 2.98
N PRO A 52 2.30 11.18 1.81
CA PRO A 52 1.77 10.11 0.95
C PRO A 52 1.84 8.71 1.61
N CYS A 53 2.56 8.58 2.73
CA CYS A 53 2.65 7.37 3.53
C CYS A 53 2.44 7.65 5.02
N ALA A 54 1.41 8.42 5.35
CA ALA A 54 1.07 8.72 6.75
C ALA A 54 0.80 7.43 7.58
N ILE A 55 0.34 6.37 6.91
CA ILE A 55 -0.06 5.10 7.53
C ILE A 55 0.46 3.95 6.67
N GLU A 56 1.06 2.97 7.33
CA GLU A 56 1.70 1.80 6.71
C GLU A 56 0.96 0.53 7.12
N VAL A 57 0.70 -0.35 6.15
CA VAL A 57 -0.11 -1.56 6.32
C VAL A 57 0.62 -2.77 5.78
N ASP A 58 0.87 -3.78 6.60
CA ASP A 58 1.62 -4.96 6.15
C ASP A 58 0.71 -5.93 5.38
N VAL A 59 1.08 -6.23 4.13
CA VAL A 59 0.39 -7.18 3.26
C VAL A 59 1.38 -8.19 2.70
N PHE A 60 0.97 -9.45 2.65
CA PHE A 60 1.80 -10.52 2.12
C PHE A 60 1.69 -10.63 0.59
N LEU A 61 2.84 -10.62 -0.10
CA LEU A 61 2.91 -10.91 -1.53
C LEU A 61 3.14 -12.40 -1.76
N GLY A 62 2.14 -13.07 -2.33
CA GLY A 62 2.20 -14.51 -2.66
C GLY A 62 2.89 -14.84 -3.99
N GLN A 63 3.17 -13.83 -4.82
CA GLN A 63 3.85 -13.97 -6.11
C GLN A 63 5.06 -13.04 -6.23
N GLU A 64 5.91 -13.32 -7.21
CA GLU A 64 7.06 -12.47 -7.54
C GLU A 64 6.59 -11.21 -8.28
N ILE A 65 6.78 -10.05 -7.66
CA ILE A 65 6.49 -8.73 -8.23
C ILE A 65 7.80 -7.98 -8.41
N GLU A 66 8.01 -7.41 -9.60
CA GLU A 66 9.11 -6.48 -9.87
C GLU A 66 8.77 -5.12 -9.25
N LEU A 67 9.53 -4.73 -8.23
CA LEU A 67 9.39 -3.47 -7.53
C LEU A 67 10.25 -2.39 -8.21
N PRO A 68 9.70 -1.21 -8.52
CA PRO A 68 10.46 -0.12 -9.13
C PRO A 68 11.48 0.53 -8.17
N CYS A 69 11.50 0.12 -6.90
CA CYS A 69 12.53 0.51 -5.95
C CYS A 69 13.08 -0.63 -5.11
N ARG A 70 14.22 -0.34 -4.46
CA ARG A 70 14.78 -1.26 -3.48
C ARG A 70 13.84 -1.32 -2.27
N PRO A 71 13.66 -2.50 -1.66
CA PRO A 71 12.91 -2.61 -0.44
C PRO A 71 13.51 -1.71 0.65
N PRO A 72 12.65 -1.10 1.47
CA PRO A 72 11.21 -1.32 1.48
C PRO A 72 10.47 -0.37 0.50
N CYS A 73 9.80 -0.98 -0.49
CA CYS A 73 9.02 -0.36 -1.57
C CYS A 73 7.59 -0.85 -1.44
N GLY A 74 6.59 -0.05 -1.79
CA GLY A 74 5.27 -0.62 -2.00
C GLY A 74 4.15 0.36 -2.31
N LEU A 75 2.93 -0.04 -1.99
CA LEU A 75 1.73 0.41 -2.69
C LEU A 75 1.14 1.65 -2.00
N GLY A 76 1.13 2.79 -2.68
CA GLY A 76 0.46 4.02 -2.23
C GLY A 76 -0.95 4.13 -2.81
N PHE A 77 -1.94 4.35 -1.95
CA PHE A 77 -3.31 4.63 -2.37
C PHE A 77 -3.84 5.92 -1.71
N ASP A 78 -4.39 6.82 -2.53
CA ASP A 78 -5.07 8.02 -2.03
C ASP A 78 -6.60 7.85 -2.05
N TYR A 79 -7.18 7.70 -0.86
CA TYR A 79 -8.62 7.62 -0.60
C TYR A 79 -9.18 8.88 0.09
N LEU A 80 -8.57 10.05 -0.15
CA LEU A 80 -8.95 11.29 0.54
C LEU A 80 -10.42 11.64 0.30
N ASP A 81 -11.15 11.88 1.39
CA ASP A 81 -12.39 12.66 1.37
C ASP A 81 -12.16 13.94 2.18
N PRO A 82 -12.19 15.14 1.57
CA PRO A 82 -11.93 16.39 2.25
C PRO A 82 -12.97 16.74 3.33
N LYS A 83 -14.09 15.99 3.43
CA LYS A 83 -15.13 16.19 4.43
C LYS A 83 -14.82 15.49 5.76
N ILE A 84 -13.86 14.58 5.80
CA ILE A 84 -13.52 13.81 6.99
C ILE A 84 -12.42 14.50 7.76
N ARG A 85 -12.55 14.49 9.09
CA ARG A 85 -11.50 15.04 9.95
C ARG A 85 -10.26 14.17 9.87
N TRP A 86 -9.09 14.80 9.85
CA TRP A 86 -7.80 14.10 9.78
C TRP A 86 -7.64 13.00 10.85
N ASP A 87 -8.15 13.21 12.07
CA ASP A 87 -8.09 12.23 13.15
C ASP A 87 -9.00 11.01 12.95
N GLU A 88 -10.12 11.20 12.24
CA GLU A 88 -11.01 10.11 11.82
C GLU A 88 -10.42 9.36 10.62
N GLN A 89 -9.75 10.07 9.71
CA GLN A 89 -9.06 9.46 8.58
C GLN A 89 -7.95 8.51 9.05
N TYR A 90 -7.20 8.86 10.09
CA TYR A 90 -6.19 7.97 10.67
C TYR A 90 -6.81 6.68 11.21
N LYS A 91 -7.86 6.80 12.02
CA LYS A 91 -8.58 5.63 12.56
C LYS A 91 -9.18 4.76 11.46
N TYR A 92 -9.73 5.37 10.42
CA TYR A 92 -10.26 4.65 9.26
C TYR A 92 -9.20 3.75 8.65
N PHE A 93 -8.01 4.30 8.36
CA PHE A 93 -6.93 3.54 7.75
C PHE A 93 -6.32 2.51 8.71
N GLU A 94 -6.23 2.79 10.02
CA GLU A 94 -5.85 1.79 11.03
C GLU A 94 -6.82 0.59 11.07
N ARG A 95 -8.13 0.84 10.91
CA ARG A 95 -9.12 -0.24 10.83
C ARG A 95 -9.01 -1.01 9.51
N LEU A 96 -8.78 -0.30 8.41
CA LEU A 96 -8.54 -0.93 7.11
C LEU A 96 -7.27 -1.80 7.12
N ASP A 97 -6.20 -1.33 7.76
CA ASP A 97 -4.94 -2.05 7.99
C ASP A 97 -5.17 -3.39 8.67
N LEU A 98 -5.72 -3.35 9.89
CA LEU A 98 -5.98 -4.55 10.68
C LEU A 98 -6.91 -5.53 9.95
N GLY A 99 -7.87 -5.01 9.17
CA GLY A 99 -8.71 -5.85 8.33
C GLY A 99 -7.92 -6.57 7.22
N LEU A 100 -7.05 -5.86 6.51
CA LEU A 100 -6.21 -6.44 5.45
C LEU A 100 -5.17 -7.42 6.01
N GLU A 101 -4.54 -7.10 7.15
CA GLU A 101 -3.61 -7.97 7.85
C GLU A 101 -4.29 -9.31 8.19
N ARG A 102 -5.43 -9.27 8.90
CA ARG A 102 -6.17 -10.48 9.30
C ARG A 102 -6.68 -11.28 8.11
N LEU A 103 -7.15 -10.60 7.05
CA LEU A 103 -7.57 -11.28 5.84
C LEU A 103 -6.40 -11.96 5.11
N SER A 104 -5.23 -11.32 5.09
CA SER A 104 -4.00 -11.91 4.56
C SER A 104 -3.58 -13.15 5.37
N GLU A 105 -3.53 -13.04 6.71
CA GLU A 105 -3.21 -14.17 7.60
C GLU A 105 -4.20 -15.34 7.46
N SER A 106 -5.49 -15.04 7.33
CA SER A 106 -6.55 -16.03 7.08
C SER A 106 -6.27 -16.87 5.84
N ARG A 107 -5.74 -16.27 4.77
CA ARG A 107 -5.42 -16.97 3.51
C ARG A 107 -4.15 -17.80 3.59
N LEU A 108 -3.23 -17.47 4.49
CA LEU A 108 -1.92 -18.12 4.63
C LEU A 108 -1.95 -19.29 5.61
N THR A 109 -2.86 -19.27 6.59
CA THR A 109 -2.98 -20.35 7.56
C THR A 109 -3.51 -21.65 6.94
N LYS A 110 -3.07 -22.79 7.45
CA LYS A 110 -3.52 -24.13 7.05
C LYS A 110 -4.59 -24.71 7.96
N ASP A 111 -4.81 -24.06 9.10
CA ASP A 111 -5.84 -24.45 10.07
C ASP A 111 -7.17 -23.78 9.67
N PRO A 112 -8.20 -24.56 9.27
CA PRO A 112 -9.46 -24.01 8.80
C PRO A 112 -10.23 -23.24 9.87
N ASP A 113 -10.10 -23.63 11.15
CA ASP A 113 -10.79 -22.95 12.25
C ASP A 113 -10.13 -21.58 12.52
N LEU A 114 -8.80 -21.54 12.44
CA LEU A 114 -8.05 -20.28 12.53
C LEU A 114 -8.29 -19.38 11.32
N ALA A 115 -8.38 -19.95 10.11
CA ALA A 115 -8.69 -19.19 8.90
C ALA A 115 -10.04 -18.48 9.03
N GLN A 116 -11.08 -19.22 9.41
CA GLN A 116 -12.40 -18.64 9.61
C GLN A 116 -12.39 -17.54 10.68
N LYS A 117 -11.73 -17.79 11.81
CA LYS A 117 -11.61 -16.80 12.88
C LYS A 117 -10.94 -15.50 12.40
N LEU A 118 -9.83 -15.59 11.68
CA LEU A 118 -9.12 -14.43 11.14
C LEU A 118 -9.95 -13.69 10.10
N ARG A 119 -10.70 -14.41 9.26
CA ARG A 119 -11.66 -13.80 8.33
C ARG A 119 -12.77 -13.05 9.08
N ASP A 120 -13.31 -13.61 10.15
CA ASP A 120 -14.33 -12.94 10.97
C ASP A 120 -13.76 -11.67 11.64
N GLU A 121 -12.53 -11.73 12.18
CA GLU A 121 -11.83 -10.55 12.72
C GLU A 121 -11.60 -9.48 11.64
N SER A 122 -11.29 -9.88 10.40
CA SER A 122 -11.17 -8.93 9.29
C SER A 122 -12.49 -8.21 8.98
N ILE A 123 -13.62 -8.93 9.04
CA ILE A 123 -14.95 -8.35 8.85
C ILE A 123 -15.25 -7.31 9.94
N GLU A 124 -14.95 -7.63 11.20
CA GLU A 124 -15.13 -6.69 12.32
C GLU A 124 -14.35 -5.39 12.11
N HIS A 125 -13.09 -5.50 11.66
CA HIS A 125 -12.26 -4.35 11.36
C HIS A 125 -12.76 -3.54 10.18
N PHE A 126 -13.18 -4.18 9.08
CA PHE A 126 -13.72 -3.46 7.93
C PHE A 126 -15.06 -2.79 8.21
N LEU A 127 -15.93 -3.41 9.00
CA LEU A 127 -17.18 -2.76 9.46
C LEU A 127 -16.87 -1.54 10.31
N ALA A 128 -15.93 -1.65 11.26
CA ALA A 128 -15.49 -0.50 12.05
C ALA A 128 -14.87 0.63 11.19
N ALA A 129 -14.17 0.28 10.10
CA ALA A 129 -13.69 1.26 9.12
C ALA A 129 -14.86 1.94 8.39
N ALA A 130 -15.84 1.15 7.96
CA ALA A 130 -17.03 1.66 7.27
C ALA A 130 -17.86 2.60 8.14
N GLU A 131 -18.04 2.29 9.43
CA GLU A 131 -18.74 3.16 10.39
C GLU A 131 -18.11 4.57 10.47
N ILE A 132 -16.77 4.65 10.44
CA ILE A 132 -16.04 5.94 10.43
C ILE A 132 -16.34 6.74 9.15
N ARG A 133 -16.61 6.06 8.04
CA ARG A 133 -16.89 6.65 6.73
C ARG A 133 -18.40 6.76 6.43
N GLU A 134 -19.29 6.53 7.39
CA GLU A 134 -20.73 6.60 7.15
C GLU A 134 -21.13 7.99 6.61
N GLY A 135 -21.70 8.03 5.40
CA GLY A 135 -22.07 9.28 4.71
C GLY A 135 -20.93 9.99 3.96
N ALA A 136 -19.72 9.42 3.94
CA ALA A 136 -18.61 9.89 3.13
C ALA A 136 -18.62 9.29 1.72
N ASN A 137 -18.09 10.03 0.75
CA ASN A 137 -17.86 9.50 -0.60
C ASN A 137 -16.37 9.20 -0.72
N VAL A 138 -16.01 7.92 -0.59
CA VAL A 138 -14.64 7.47 -0.81
C VAL A 138 -14.41 7.34 -2.32
N GLU A 139 -13.37 7.99 -2.82
CA GLU A 139 -12.89 7.90 -4.20
C GLU A 139 -11.41 7.51 -4.18
N LEU A 140 -10.95 6.81 -5.22
CA LEU A 140 -9.55 6.50 -5.41
C LEU A 140 -8.95 7.56 -6.35
N ASN A 141 -8.18 8.47 -5.80
CA ASN A 141 -7.64 9.62 -6.53
C ASN A 141 -6.31 9.29 -7.23
N GLU A 142 -5.47 8.52 -6.56
CA GLU A 142 -4.11 8.22 -7.00
C GLU A 142 -3.69 6.82 -6.55
N VAL A 143 -2.92 6.16 -7.41
CA VAL A 143 -2.17 4.95 -7.08
C VAL A 143 -0.71 5.16 -7.44
N ALA A 144 0.19 4.71 -6.60
CA ALA A 144 1.62 4.86 -6.85
C ALA A 144 2.48 3.81 -6.17
N TRP A 145 3.71 3.65 -6.66
CA TRP A 145 4.78 3.05 -5.89
C TRP A 145 5.47 4.10 -5.02
N VAL A 146 5.66 3.79 -3.75
CA VAL A 146 6.29 4.68 -2.75
C VAL A 146 7.56 4.03 -2.22
N ASP A 147 8.64 4.80 -2.18
CA ASP A 147 9.86 4.49 -1.45
C ASP A 147 9.66 4.85 0.02
N TYR A 148 9.64 3.86 0.92
CA TYR A 148 9.29 4.09 2.32
C TYR A 148 10.42 4.73 3.13
N GLU A 149 11.67 4.59 2.70
CA GLU A 149 12.78 5.26 3.37
C GLU A 149 12.72 6.77 3.15
N THR A 150 12.23 7.19 1.99
CA THR A 150 12.25 8.60 1.57
C THR A 150 10.87 9.25 1.48
N GLY A 151 9.80 8.48 1.55
CA GLY A 151 8.42 8.93 1.30
C GLY A 151 8.17 9.37 -0.14
N LYS A 152 9.07 9.01 -1.07
CA LYS A 152 9.03 9.52 -2.44
C LYS A 152 8.09 8.67 -3.29
N ILE A 153 7.17 9.34 -3.98
CA ILE A 153 6.38 8.76 -5.08
C ILE A 153 7.30 8.52 -6.27
N LEU A 154 7.37 7.28 -6.75
CA LEU A 154 8.31 6.86 -7.78
C LEU A 154 7.65 6.71 -9.14
N GLU A 155 6.52 6.04 -9.17
CA GLU A 155 5.75 5.76 -10.38
C GLU A 155 4.26 5.86 -10.03
N GLY A 156 3.54 6.66 -10.81
CA GLY A 156 2.07 6.68 -10.81
C GLY A 156 1.57 6.06 -12.11
N ASP A 157 0.35 5.48 -12.07
CA ASP A 157 -0.31 4.82 -13.21
C ASP A 157 0.16 3.39 -13.55
N ASP A 158 0.37 2.58 -12.51
CA ASP A 158 0.59 1.14 -12.63
C ASP A 158 -0.76 0.39 -12.69
N GLN A 159 -0.94 -0.46 -13.71
CA GLN A 159 -2.19 -1.21 -13.92
C GLN A 159 -2.51 -2.19 -12.79
N LEU A 160 -1.51 -2.84 -12.21
CA LEU A 160 -1.67 -3.73 -11.08
C LEU A 160 -2.16 -2.93 -9.87
N LEU A 161 -1.53 -1.78 -9.60
CA LEU A 161 -1.93 -0.92 -8.49
C LEU A 161 -3.36 -0.40 -8.67
N TRP A 162 -3.73 0.03 -9.87
CA TRP A 162 -5.11 0.44 -10.15
C TRP A 162 -6.11 -0.69 -9.94
N ALA A 163 -5.78 -1.93 -10.28
CA ALA A 163 -6.67 -3.08 -10.06
C ALA A 163 -6.86 -3.33 -8.55
N VAL A 164 -5.77 -3.38 -7.79
CA VAL A 164 -5.80 -3.53 -6.33
C VAL A 164 -6.62 -2.40 -5.69
N GLY A 165 -6.30 -1.14 -6.03
CA GLY A 165 -6.98 0.02 -5.46
C GLY A 165 -8.47 0.06 -5.78
N LYS A 166 -8.87 -0.32 -7.00
CA LYS A 166 -10.30 -0.38 -7.37
C LYS A 166 -11.06 -1.44 -6.61
N ASP A 167 -10.46 -2.61 -6.41
CA ASP A 167 -11.09 -3.70 -5.66
C ASP A 167 -11.18 -3.36 -4.16
N LEU A 168 -10.13 -2.73 -3.58
CA LEU A 168 -10.17 -2.17 -2.23
C LEU A 168 -11.28 -1.12 -2.08
N LEU A 169 -11.40 -0.19 -3.04
CA LEU A 169 -12.45 0.82 -3.06
C LEU A 169 -13.85 0.18 -3.12
N ALA A 170 -14.02 -0.82 -4.00
CA ALA A 170 -15.28 -1.54 -4.15
C ALA A 170 -15.66 -2.26 -2.84
N GLY A 171 -14.70 -2.92 -2.19
CA GLY A 171 -14.87 -3.52 -0.87
C GLY A 171 -15.36 -2.51 0.16
N GLN A 172 -14.74 -1.33 0.23
CA GLN A 172 -15.15 -0.26 1.15
C GLN A 172 -16.56 0.24 0.88
N GLN A 173 -16.90 0.49 -0.39
CA GLN A 173 -18.24 0.95 -0.78
C GLN A 173 -19.33 -0.11 -0.51
N LEU A 174 -19.00 -1.39 -0.65
CA LEU A 174 -19.91 -2.49 -0.32
C LEU A 174 -20.03 -2.68 1.20
N MET A 175 -18.94 -2.50 1.95
CA MET A 175 -18.95 -2.62 3.40
C MET A 175 -19.79 -1.51 4.05
N LEU A 176 -19.74 -0.30 3.49
CA LEU A 176 -20.66 0.79 3.87
C LEU A 176 -22.13 0.41 3.69
N LYS A 177 -22.48 -0.25 2.59
CA LYS A 177 -23.84 -0.81 2.40
C LYS A 177 -24.12 -1.96 3.36
N GLY A 178 -23.08 -2.70 3.74
CA GLY A 178 -23.07 -3.77 4.72
C GLY A 178 -23.55 -3.36 6.12
N LEU A 179 -23.38 -2.07 6.47
CA LEU A 179 -23.90 -1.51 7.73
C LEU A 179 -25.43 -1.58 7.81
N GLU A 180 -26.12 -1.51 6.66
CA GLU A 180 -27.60 -1.55 6.58
C GLU A 180 -28.13 -2.91 6.12
N ASP A 181 -27.41 -3.60 5.22
CA ASP A 181 -27.77 -4.92 4.68
C ASP A 181 -26.59 -5.90 4.80
N PRO A 182 -26.67 -6.93 5.66
CA PRO A 182 -25.62 -7.93 5.83
C PRO A 182 -25.15 -8.62 4.54
N LYS A 183 -25.96 -8.63 3.47
CA LYS A 183 -25.52 -9.15 2.17
C LYS A 183 -24.41 -8.32 1.53
N GLY A 184 -24.30 -7.04 1.89
CA GLY A 184 -23.21 -6.16 1.47
C GLY A 184 -21.86 -6.58 2.04
N VAL A 185 -21.83 -7.22 3.23
CA VAL A 185 -20.59 -7.66 3.89
C VAL A 185 -19.90 -8.75 3.08
N GLU A 186 -20.61 -9.78 2.65
CA GLU A 186 -19.98 -10.87 1.90
C GLU A 186 -19.45 -10.40 0.54
N ALA A 187 -20.23 -9.59 -0.19
CA ALA A 187 -19.77 -8.99 -1.44
C ALA A 187 -18.56 -8.06 -1.24
N ALA A 188 -18.50 -7.35 -0.11
CA ALA A 188 -17.33 -6.55 0.25
C ALA A 188 -16.10 -7.42 0.51
N MET A 189 -16.27 -8.54 1.21
CA MET A 189 -15.19 -9.50 1.45
C MET A 189 -14.66 -10.10 0.16
N GLU A 190 -15.53 -10.48 -0.78
CA GLU A 190 -15.12 -10.95 -2.11
C GLU A 190 -14.26 -9.91 -2.85
N ALA A 191 -14.60 -8.62 -2.74
CA ALA A 191 -13.81 -7.54 -3.34
C ALA A 191 -12.44 -7.36 -2.65
N TYR A 192 -12.37 -7.40 -1.32
CA TYR A 192 -11.07 -7.37 -0.61
C TYR A 192 -10.20 -8.59 -0.92
N GLU A 193 -10.80 -9.78 -1.01
CA GLU A 193 -10.10 -11.00 -1.38
C GLU A 193 -9.59 -10.92 -2.83
N SER A 194 -10.35 -10.33 -3.75
CA SER A 194 -9.91 -10.03 -5.13
C SER A 194 -8.72 -9.05 -5.13
N ALA A 195 -8.78 -7.98 -4.34
CA ALA A 195 -7.67 -7.03 -4.20
C ALA A 195 -6.36 -7.73 -3.80
N LEU A 196 -6.42 -8.59 -2.78
CA LEU A 196 -5.27 -9.37 -2.32
C LEU A 196 -4.86 -10.47 -3.31
N ALA A 197 -5.78 -11.00 -4.13
CA ALA A 197 -5.47 -12.00 -5.14
C ALA A 197 -4.58 -11.44 -6.26
N HIS A 198 -4.76 -10.17 -6.65
CA HIS A 198 -3.84 -9.49 -7.57
C HIS A 198 -2.40 -9.47 -7.05
N LEU A 199 -2.19 -9.56 -5.73
CA LEU A 199 -0.88 -9.52 -5.09
C LEU A 199 -0.32 -10.92 -4.79
N SER A 200 -1.12 -11.98 -4.90
CA SER A 200 -0.72 -13.33 -4.50
C SER A 200 -0.52 -14.33 -5.63
N GLY A 201 -1.01 -14.05 -6.84
CA GLY A 201 -0.91 -14.97 -7.99
C GLY A 201 -1.84 -16.17 -7.93
#